data_AF-A0A7V4XQ89-F1
#
_entry.id   AF-A0A7V4XQ89-F1
#
_cell.length_a   1.000
_cell.length_b   1.000
_cell.length_c   1.000
_cell.angle_alpha   90.00
_cell.angle_beta   90.00
_cell.angle_gamma   90.00
#
_symmetry.space_group_name_H-M   'P 1'
#
loop_
_entity.id
_entity.type
_entity.pdbx_description
1 polymer ?
#
loop_
_entity_poly.entity_id
_entity_poly.type
_entity_poly.pdbx_seq_one_letter_code
_entity_poly.pdbx_strand_id
1 'polypeptide(L)'
;MEHHLLDAQEAAQILRMDKRTLVRWARIGYVPAHPLGEGKRKLWRFREHELLAWVEARETEKKRPPASTINIAISAHARRTA
;
A
#
# COMPACT_ATOMS: atom_id res chain seq x y z
N MET A 1 4.19 8.56 -19.82
CA MET A 1 3.35 8.30 -18.64
C MET A 1 3.39 9.58 -17.82
N GLU A 2 2.27 10.27 -17.72
CA GLU A 2 2.16 11.53 -16.97
C GLU A 2 2.44 11.25 -15.49
N HIS A 3 3.54 11.78 -14.96
CA HIS A 3 3.87 11.63 -13.54
C HIS A 3 3.15 12.72 -12.73
N HIS A 4 1.85 12.53 -12.50
CA HIS A 4 1.09 13.42 -11.62
C HIS A 4 1.59 13.28 -10.18
N LEU A 5 2.20 14.36 -9.69
CA LEU A 5 2.67 14.50 -8.32
C LEU A 5 1.61 15.18 -7.48
N LEU A 6 1.10 14.45 -6.52
CA LEU A 6 0.07 14.89 -5.59
C LEU A 6 0.70 15.43 -4.31
N ASP A 7 0.06 16.42 -3.72
CA ASP A 7 0.32 16.79 -2.34
C ASP A 7 -0.32 15.80 -1.34
N ALA A 8 -0.04 15.99 -0.05
CA ALA A 8 -0.59 15.14 1.00
C ALA A 8 -2.12 15.25 1.17
N GLN A 9 -2.73 16.35 0.70
CA GLN A 9 -4.18 16.56 0.79
C GLN A 9 -4.89 15.87 -0.38
N GLU A 10 -4.41 16.06 -1.61
CA GLU A 10 -4.90 15.41 -2.83
C GLU A 10 -4.79 13.89 -2.70
N ALA A 11 -3.63 13.38 -2.27
CA ALA A 11 -3.44 11.95 -2.04
C ALA A 11 -4.39 11.40 -0.96
N ALA A 12 -4.67 12.18 0.10
CA ALA A 12 -5.62 11.80 1.13
C ALA A 12 -7.06 11.79 0.64
N GLN A 13 -7.43 12.69 -0.27
CA GLN A 13 -8.74 12.71 -0.92
C GLN A 13 -8.95 11.49 -1.82
N ILE A 14 -7.95 11.11 -2.61
CA ILE A 14 -8.00 9.89 -3.44
C ILE A 14 -8.22 8.65 -2.57
N LEU A 15 -7.48 8.55 -1.47
CA LEU A 15 -7.59 7.45 -0.51
C LEU A 15 -8.80 7.58 0.45
N ARG A 16 -9.59 8.66 0.33
CA ARG A 16 -10.70 9.00 1.23
C ARG A 16 -10.35 8.84 2.72
N MET A 17 -9.19 9.37 3.12
CA MET A 17 -8.69 9.28 4.50
C MET A 17 -8.20 10.63 5.02
N ASP A 18 -7.89 10.67 6.32
CA ASP A 18 -7.35 11.86 6.95
C ASP A 18 -5.89 12.13 6.53
N LYS A 19 -5.59 13.40 6.19
CA LYS A 19 -4.26 13.86 5.79
C LYS A 19 -3.20 13.63 6.86
N ARG A 20 -3.50 13.79 8.15
CA ARG A 20 -2.53 13.58 9.23
C ARG A 20 -2.13 12.12 9.32
N THR A 21 -3.10 11.22 9.13
CA THR A 21 -2.84 9.77 9.06
C THR A 21 -1.95 9.43 7.87
N LEU A 22 -2.24 9.96 6.68
CA LEU A 22 -1.43 9.71 5.49
C LEU A 22 0.01 10.22 5.66
N VAL A 23 0.20 11.42 6.22
CA VAL A 23 1.53 11.97 6.51
C VAL A 23 2.26 11.14 7.57
N ARG A 24 1.54 10.62 8.57
CA ARG A 24 2.14 9.72 9.57
C ARG A 24 2.66 8.45 8.90
N TRP A 25 1.91 7.87 7.97
CA TRP A 25 2.32 6.70 7.19
C TRP A 25 3.51 6.98 6.27
N ALA A 26 3.53 8.16 5.64
CA ALA A 26 4.67 8.60 4.85
C ALA A 26 5.95 8.70 5.69
N ARG A 27 5.85 9.25 6.91
CA ARG A 27 7.01 9.37 7.83
C ARG A 27 7.60 8.04 8.26
N ILE A 28 6.78 7.02 8.45
CA ILE A 28 7.23 5.67 8.84
C ILE A 28 7.61 4.79 7.63
N GLY A 29 7.46 5.30 6.40
CA GLY A 29 7.75 4.56 5.17
C GLY A 29 6.71 3.49 4.81
N TYR A 30 5.49 3.61 5.31
CA TYR A 30 4.43 2.61 5.10
C TYR A 30 3.67 2.78 3.78
N VAL A 31 3.60 4.02 3.29
CA VAL A 31 2.98 4.38 2.01
C VAL A 31 4.07 4.94 1.09
N PRO A 32 4.04 4.69 -0.23
CA PRO A 32 4.98 5.30 -1.17
C PRO A 32 4.85 6.82 -1.14
N ALA A 33 5.85 7.47 -0.55
CA ALA A 33 5.90 8.91 -0.37
C ALA A 33 7.33 9.41 -0.56
N HIS A 34 7.46 10.48 -1.32
CA HIS A 34 8.73 11.08 -1.70
C HIS A 34 8.92 12.37 -0.91
N PRO A 35 9.91 12.45 0.00
CA PRO A 35 10.21 13.69 0.69
C PRO A 35 10.84 14.69 -0.30
N LEU A 36 10.27 15.87 -0.38
CA LEU A 36 10.74 16.96 -1.22
C LEU A 36 11.15 18.15 -0.34
N GLY A 37 12.44 18.52 -0.44
CA GLY A 37 13.04 19.67 0.25
C GLY A 37 14.27 19.33 1.10
N GLU A 38 15.27 20.21 1.07
CA GLU A 38 16.57 20.08 1.78
C GLU A 38 16.60 20.74 3.18
N GLY A 39 15.44 21.11 3.74
CA GLY A 39 15.36 21.87 5.01
C GLY A 39 14.58 21.20 6.15
N LYS A 40 14.40 21.94 7.26
CA LYS A 40 13.63 21.51 8.46
C LYS A 40 12.15 21.19 8.16
N ARG A 41 11.61 21.67 7.04
CA ARG A 41 10.24 21.39 6.57
C ARG A 41 10.31 20.49 5.34
N LYS A 42 10.09 19.19 5.54
CA LYS A 42 9.94 18.23 4.44
C LYS A 42 8.51 18.27 3.91
N LEU A 43 8.34 18.59 2.65
CA LEU A 43 7.07 18.40 1.95
C LEU A 43 6.99 16.94 1.50
N TRP A 44 5.84 16.30 1.65
CA TRP A 44 5.63 14.94 1.16
C TRP A 44 4.89 15.00 -0.17
N ARG A 45 5.47 14.40 -1.20
CA ARG A 45 4.86 14.23 -2.52
C ARG A 45 4.53 12.77 -2.75
N PHE A 46 3.39 12.54 -3.38
CA PHE A 46 2.88 11.22 -3.68
C PHE A 46 2.71 11.11 -5.18
N ARG A 47 3.06 9.96 -5.75
CA ARG A 47 2.79 9.68 -7.16
C ARG A 47 1.47 8.95 -7.24
N GLU A 48 0.54 9.45 -8.05
CA GLU A 48 -0.80 8.87 -8.16
C GLU A 48 -0.77 7.38 -8.52
N HIS A 49 0.01 7.01 -9.55
CA HIS A 49 0.16 5.63 -9.99
C HIS A 49 0.75 4.70 -8.91
N GLU A 50 1.72 5.17 -8.11
CA GLU A 50 2.28 4.38 -7.00
C GLU A 50 1.25 4.21 -5.89
N LEU A 51 0.45 5.25 -5.62
CA LEU A 51 -0.58 5.22 -4.59
C LEU A 51 -1.68 4.19 -4.94
N LEU A 52 -2.13 4.19 -6.19
CA LEU A 52 -3.13 3.23 -6.69
C LEU A 52 -2.58 1.80 -6.69
N ALA A 53 -1.38 1.60 -7.23
CA ALA A 53 -0.72 0.28 -7.23
C ALA A 53 -0.52 -0.26 -5.81
N TRP A 54 -0.21 0.62 -4.84
CA TRP A 54 -0.09 0.24 -3.44
C TRP A 54 -1.43 -0.20 -2.83
N VAL A 55 -2.55 0.46 -3.17
CA VAL A 55 -3.88 0.01 -2.73
C VAL A 55 -4.20 -1.37 -3.29
N GLU A 56 -3.97 -1.58 -4.59
CA GLU A 56 -4.21 -2.87 -5.26
C GLU A 56 -3.36 -4.00 -4.67
N ALA A 57 -2.07 -3.74 -4.42
CA ALA A 57 -1.17 -4.69 -3.78
C ALA A 57 -1.68 -5.15 -2.41
N ARG A 58 -2.31 -4.25 -1.64
CA ARG A 58 -2.88 -4.57 -0.34
C ARG A 58 -4.20 -5.33 -0.43
N GLU A 59 -5.03 -5.04 -1.43
CA GLU A 59 -6.22 -5.84 -1.66
C GLU A 59 -5.88 -7.26 -2.06
N THR A 60 -4.88 -7.44 -2.93
CA THR A 60 -4.42 -8.77 -3.34
C THR A 60 -3.79 -9.54 -2.19
N GLU A 61 -3.02 -8.88 -1.32
CA GLU A 61 -2.50 -9.48 -0.07
C GLU A 61 -3.64 -9.99 0.83
N LYS A 62 -4.70 -9.20 1.02
CA LYS A 62 -5.88 -9.63 1.81
C LYS A 62 -6.65 -10.78 1.17
N LYS A 63 -6.76 -10.79 -0.17
CA LYS A 63 -7.52 -11.80 -0.92
C LYS A 63 -6.76 -13.12 -1.05
N ARG A 64 -5.42 -13.11 -0.93
CA ARG A 64 -4.62 -14.32 -1.05
C ARG A 64 -4.73 -15.13 0.24
N PRO A 65 -5.29 -16.35 0.22
CA PRO A 65 -5.15 -17.23 1.37
C PRO A 65 -3.65 -17.41 1.65
N PRO A 66 -3.21 -17.37 2.92
CA PRO A 66 -1.80 -17.52 3.24
C PRO A 66 -1.30 -18.84 2.64
N ALA A 67 -0.08 -18.83 2.10
CA ALA A 67 0.48 -19.98 1.39
C ALA A 67 0.47 -21.28 2.23
N SER A 68 0.43 -21.16 3.56
CA SER A 68 0.23 -22.29 4.48
C SER A 68 -1.12 -23.00 4.28
N THR A 69 -2.20 -22.27 4.00
CA THR A 69 -3.53 -22.86 3.74
C THR A 69 -3.56 -23.72 2.49
N ILE A 70 -2.80 -23.36 1.45
CA ILE A 70 -2.71 -24.13 0.20
C ILE A 70 -2.04 -25.49 0.47
N ASN A 71 -0.92 -25.50 1.18
CA ASN A 71 -0.24 -26.75 1.57
C ASN A 71 -1.10 -27.61 2.52
N ILE A 72 -1.83 -26.98 3.45
CA ILE A 72 -2.76 -27.69 4.34
C ILE A 72 -3.88 -28.34 3.53
N ALA A 73 -4.50 -27.63 2.58
CA ALA A 73 -5.56 -28.18 1.73
C ALA A 73 -5.09 -29.38 0.90
N ILE A 74 -3.88 -29.31 0.31
CA ILE A 74 -3.28 -30.40 -0.44
C ILE A 74 -3.02 -31.62 0.46
N SER A 75 -2.45 -31.41 1.65
CA SER A 75 -2.18 -32.49 2.61
C SER A 75 -3.45 -33.11 3.20
N ALA A 76 -4.54 -32.34 3.31
CA ALA A 76 -5.83 -32.80 3.79
C ALA A 76 -6.53 -33.71 2.76
N HIS A 77 -6.37 -33.42 1.47
CA HIS A 77 -6.86 -34.28 0.40
C HIS A 77 -6.09 -35.61 0.32
N ALA A 78 -4.75 -35.56 0.43
CA ALA A 78 -3.89 -36.75 0.36
C ALA A 78 -4.16 -37.78 1.48
N ARG A 79 -4.59 -37.34 2.67
CA ARG A 79 -4.94 -38.22 3.80
C ARG A 79 -6.31 -38.91 3.67
N ARG A 80 -7.17 -38.46 2.75
CA ARG A 80 -8.51 -39.05 2.54
C ARG A 80 -8.49 -40.21 1.53
N THR A 81 -7.43 -40.32 0.73
CA THR A 81 -7.31 -41.28 -0.36
C THR A 81 -6.42 -42.49 -0.05
N ALA A 82 -5.99 -42.63 1.21
CA ALA A 82 -5.24 -43.77 1.74
C ALA A 82 -6.13 -44.56 2.71
#